data_AF-A0A816TJX6-F1
#
_entry.id   AF-A0A816TJX6-F1
#
_cell.length_a   1.000
_cell.length_b   1.000
_cell.length_c   1.000
_cell.angle_alpha   90.00
_cell.angle_beta   90.00
_cell.angle_gamma   90.00
#
_symmetry.space_group_name_H-M   'P 1'
#
loop_
_entity.id
_entity.type
_entity.pdbx_description
1 polymer ?
#
loop_
_entity_poly.entity_id
_entity_poly.type
_entity_poly.pdbx_seq_one_letter_code
_entity_poly.pdbx_strand_id
1 'polypeptide(L)'
;MVDESRDVSGHEQLSVVLRVVDIEIKTSDENQLTSLFKEYFLGFVKLDEFDAQTLTDEIVKFLSSLNIDLNYCIAMCFDGASVLSGKHAGVQALLRQQHIPNAKYVHCYAHKLNLVICNVTKSVPYLSEFYSIISKIYTYFHTSSVTNETFKKIQQQLKIDCSILSITTIKKWTETRWDSRWTSIQSVIENYKALNQSLEELVDEGTERSIDARGLLLALKEPLFVVTIFILHRLLGKIKILSDQLKSKSIDFGKAHTLISAVINQINKLRSEEEFSRLFGQITAFCVENNIDLDVKVKQRRQRTISTRFKNCSVTSTIGQREEIDNDSKYRDFIFYPVIDSILVEMNDRFSKSNMEILRGISSLSLDSSTFLEVKESTDLFTMLQCDIVSLSNEAEVLKPMLKQSKSKDIVDLYFEVLPLQQAFPTIIHLLIGAMTIPVSSTTTERTFSKMKLIKTSARNTMSDDRLSDLSLLAIERDFVVDNEKIIDAFAIQNKNSRILLK
;
A
#
# COMPACT_ATOMS: atom_id res chain seq x y z
N MET A 1 3.43 14.75 -5.87
CA MET A 1 3.17 13.70 -4.86
C MET A 1 4.03 13.98 -3.67
N VAL A 2 3.48 13.90 -2.46
CA VAL A 2 4.20 14.23 -1.23
C VAL A 2 3.83 13.26 -0.13
N ASP A 3 4.79 12.96 0.74
CA ASP A 3 4.62 12.12 1.92
C ASP A 3 5.67 12.52 2.97
N GLU A 4 5.42 12.21 4.25
CA GLU A 4 6.32 12.53 5.36
C GLU A 4 6.90 11.28 6.03
N SER A 5 8.13 11.38 6.52
CA SER A 5 8.71 10.35 7.38
C SER A 5 9.84 10.87 8.26
N ARG A 6 9.94 10.30 9.46
CA ARG A 6 11.07 10.56 10.37
C ARG A 6 12.35 9.90 9.89
N ASP A 7 13.42 10.67 9.92
CA ASP A 7 14.78 10.18 9.79
C ASP A 7 15.31 9.57 11.11
N VAL A 8 16.53 9.04 11.06
CA VAL A 8 17.21 8.44 12.22
C VAL A 8 17.64 9.47 13.28
N SER A 9 17.68 10.76 12.95
CA SER A 9 17.90 11.85 13.90
C SER A 9 16.62 12.25 14.63
N GLY A 10 15.45 11.79 14.16
CA GLY A 10 14.15 12.20 14.64
C GLY A 10 13.59 13.46 13.96
N HIS A 11 14.26 13.98 12.92
CA HIS A 11 13.71 15.07 12.11
C HIS A 11 12.74 14.51 11.09
N GLU A 12 11.68 15.26 10.82
CA GLU A 12 10.66 14.90 9.84
C GLU A 12 11.07 15.43 8.46
N GLN A 13 11.03 14.55 7.48
CA GLN A 13 11.45 14.80 6.11
C GLN A 13 10.27 14.62 5.19
N LEU A 14 10.00 15.64 4.38
CA LEU A 14 8.98 15.64 3.36
C LEU A 14 9.58 15.19 2.02
N SER A 15 9.13 14.06 1.50
CA SER A 15 9.57 13.60 0.17
C SER A 15 8.72 14.25 -0.90
N VAL A 16 9.35 14.94 -1.87
CA VAL A 16 8.64 15.52 -3.01
C VAL A 16 8.97 14.72 -4.28
N VAL A 17 7.93 14.19 -4.93
CA VAL A 17 8.03 13.43 -6.20
C VAL A 17 7.10 14.04 -7.23
N LEU A 18 7.62 14.27 -8.43
CA LEU A 18 6.86 14.76 -9.59
C LEU A 18 6.56 13.61 -10.55
N ARG A 19 5.33 13.51 -11.01
CA ARG A 19 4.94 12.58 -12.07
C ARG A 19 4.64 13.38 -13.33
N VAL A 20 5.30 13.04 -14.43
CA VAL A 20 5.12 13.69 -15.73
C VAL A 20 4.95 12.63 -16.81
N VAL A 21 4.23 12.99 -17.87
CA VAL A 21 4.21 12.23 -19.11
C VAL A 21 5.50 12.54 -19.86
N ASP A 22 6.36 11.55 -20.00
CA ASP A 22 7.62 11.63 -20.72
C ASP A 22 7.55 10.60 -21.86
N ILE A 23 7.56 11.09 -23.09
CA ILE A 23 7.32 10.28 -24.28
C ILE A 23 8.65 10.10 -24.99
N GLU A 24 9.28 8.94 -24.77
CA GLU A 24 10.43 8.52 -25.57
C GLU A 24 9.97 7.70 -26.77
N ILE A 25 10.01 8.29 -27.96
CA ILE A 25 9.83 7.56 -29.21
C ILE A 25 11.19 6.97 -29.61
N LYS A 26 11.40 5.67 -29.38
CA LYS A 26 12.57 4.98 -29.94
C LYS A 26 12.33 4.66 -31.40
N THR A 27 12.99 5.40 -32.29
CA THR A 27 13.09 5.10 -33.72
C THR A 27 14.22 4.11 -33.99
N SER A 28 13.95 2.81 -33.81
CA SER A 28 14.76 1.74 -34.42
C SER A 28 14.04 0.39 -34.35
N ASP A 29 13.51 -0.04 -35.50
CA ASP A 29 13.08 -1.38 -35.99
C ASP A 29 12.44 -2.44 -35.07
N GLU A 30 12.18 -2.13 -33.80
CA GLU A 30 11.24 -2.86 -32.96
C GLU A 30 10.31 -1.82 -32.32
N ASN A 31 9.01 -1.93 -32.56
CA ASN A 31 7.94 -1.19 -31.91
C ASN A 31 7.90 -1.53 -30.40
N GLN A 32 8.97 -1.22 -29.66
CA GLN A 32 9.07 -1.46 -28.24
C GLN A 32 9.06 -0.12 -27.50
N LEU A 33 7.89 0.17 -26.94
CA LEU A 33 7.62 1.28 -26.05
C LEU A 33 8.61 1.30 -24.89
N THR A 34 9.21 2.46 -24.61
CA THR A 34 9.97 2.69 -23.38
C THR A 34 9.39 3.86 -22.58
N SER A 35 8.32 3.54 -21.84
CA SER A 35 7.66 4.38 -20.81
C SER A 35 6.95 5.64 -21.32
N LEU A 36 5.71 5.84 -20.85
CA LEU A 36 4.89 7.01 -21.20
C LEU A 36 4.76 8.03 -20.07
N PHE A 37 5.09 7.65 -18.85
CA PHE A 37 5.15 8.56 -17.72
C PHE A 37 6.27 8.13 -16.79
N LYS A 38 6.95 9.12 -16.21
CA LYS A 38 8.05 8.93 -15.28
C LYS A 38 7.76 9.69 -13.99
N GLU A 39 8.25 9.12 -12.90
CA GLU A 39 8.16 9.69 -11.57
C GLU A 39 9.57 10.06 -11.15
N TYR A 40 9.81 11.37 -11.02
CA TYR A 40 11.07 11.96 -10.65
C TYR A 40 11.04 12.36 -9.18
N PHE A 41 11.94 11.81 -8.39
CA PHE A 41 12.21 12.34 -7.05
C PHE A 41 12.92 13.69 -7.17
N LEU A 42 12.38 14.71 -6.50
CA LEU A 42 12.94 16.06 -6.56
C LEU A 42 13.85 16.35 -5.37
N GLY A 43 13.56 15.77 -4.21
CA GLY A 43 14.35 15.98 -3.00
C GLY A 43 13.56 15.76 -1.72
N PHE A 44 14.29 15.89 -0.61
CA PHE A 44 13.73 15.96 0.74
C PHE A 44 13.70 17.41 1.21
N VAL A 45 12.60 17.80 1.86
CA VAL A 45 12.45 19.07 2.54
C VAL A 45 12.33 18.78 4.04
N LYS A 46 13.24 19.34 4.83
CA LYS A 46 13.14 19.23 6.30
C LYS A 46 11.98 20.08 6.80
N LEU A 47 11.21 19.53 7.72
CA LEU A 47 10.11 20.21 8.37
C LEU A 47 10.41 20.44 9.85
N ASP A 48 10.25 21.68 10.29
CA ASP A 48 10.35 22.06 11.70
C ASP A 48 8.96 22.14 12.36
N GLU A 49 7.90 22.46 11.59
CA GLU A 49 6.50 22.51 12.02
C GLU A 49 5.59 21.64 11.13
N PHE A 50 4.46 21.19 11.69
CA PHE A 50 3.55 20.17 11.09
C PHE A 50 2.15 20.69 10.81
N ASP A 51 1.95 22.00 10.79
CA ASP A 51 0.69 22.57 10.39
C ASP A 51 0.55 22.60 8.86
N ALA A 52 -0.69 22.60 8.39
CA ALA A 52 -0.97 22.54 6.96
C ALA A 52 -0.48 23.79 6.19
N GLN A 53 -0.38 24.95 6.85
CA GLN A 53 0.06 26.18 6.20
C GLN A 53 1.57 26.14 5.96
N THR A 54 2.37 25.83 6.98
CA THR A 54 3.82 25.68 6.87
C THR A 54 4.20 24.62 5.83
N LEU A 55 3.51 23.47 5.82
CA LEU A 55 3.71 22.45 4.80
C LEU A 55 3.41 22.96 3.39
N THR A 56 2.33 23.73 3.23
CA THR A 56 1.97 24.32 1.93
C THR A 56 3.05 25.29 1.47
N ASP A 57 3.49 26.18 2.35
CA ASP A 57 4.48 27.20 2.05
C ASP A 57 5.85 26.58 1.69
N GLU A 58 6.29 25.55 2.43
CA GLU A 58 7.54 24.85 2.13
C GLU A 58 7.47 24.05 0.82
N ILE A 59 6.33 23.43 0.49
CA ILE A 59 6.14 22.77 -0.82
C ILE A 59 6.25 23.80 -1.95
N VAL A 60 5.55 24.93 -1.84
CA VAL A 60 5.54 25.98 -2.87
C VAL A 60 6.92 26.60 -3.04
N LYS A 61 7.59 26.91 -1.93
CA LYS A 61 8.95 27.44 -1.90
C LYS A 61 9.95 26.47 -2.51
N PHE A 62 9.88 25.18 -2.16
CA PHE A 62 10.75 24.15 -2.72
C PHE A 62 10.57 24.02 -4.23
N LEU A 63 9.32 23.92 -4.72
CA LEU A 63 9.05 23.83 -6.16
C LEU A 63 9.45 25.10 -6.91
N SER A 64 9.25 26.28 -6.31
CA SER A 64 9.70 27.56 -6.87
C SER A 64 11.23 27.63 -6.98
N SER A 65 11.96 27.08 -6.01
CA SER A 65 13.43 27.03 -6.06
C SER A 65 13.97 26.18 -7.23
N LEU A 66 13.15 25.22 -7.70
CA LEU A 66 13.45 24.39 -8.86
C LEU A 66 12.89 24.97 -10.18
N ASN A 67 12.32 26.18 -10.15
CA ASN A 67 11.64 26.82 -11.28
C ASN A 67 10.48 25.97 -11.86
N ILE A 68 9.79 25.19 -11.02
CA ILE A 68 8.63 24.40 -11.44
C ILE A 68 7.38 25.26 -11.30
N ASP A 69 6.71 25.54 -12.42
CA ASP A 69 5.45 26.28 -12.42
C ASP A 69 4.28 25.38 -11.98
N LEU A 70 3.67 25.75 -10.85
CA LEU A 70 2.52 25.07 -10.27
C LEU A 70 1.26 25.15 -11.14
N ASN A 71 1.15 26.09 -12.07
CA ASN A 71 -0.01 26.19 -12.96
C ASN A 71 -0.23 24.95 -13.83
N TYR A 72 0.84 24.19 -14.09
CA TYR A 72 0.77 22.91 -14.82
C TYR A 72 0.41 21.72 -13.90
N CYS A 73 0.20 21.93 -12.61
CA CYS A 73 -0.18 20.87 -11.69
C CYS A 73 -1.64 20.47 -11.89
N ILE A 74 -1.84 19.27 -12.42
CA ILE A 74 -3.18 18.72 -12.68
C ILE A 74 -3.70 17.99 -11.43
N ALA A 75 -2.84 17.27 -10.72
CA ALA A 75 -3.24 16.46 -9.56
C ALA A 75 -2.21 16.48 -8.45
N MET A 76 -2.71 16.38 -7.22
CA MET A 76 -1.93 16.16 -6.02
C MET A 76 -2.25 14.79 -5.44
N CYS A 77 -1.26 14.07 -4.94
CA CYS A 77 -1.47 12.76 -4.33
C CYS A 77 -0.65 12.61 -3.06
N PHE A 78 -1.37 12.35 -1.98
CA PHE A 78 -0.89 12.25 -0.60
C PHE A 78 -1.60 11.08 0.11
N ASP A 79 -1.15 10.78 1.31
CA ASP A 79 -1.83 9.84 2.19
C ASP A 79 -3.10 10.46 2.83
N GLY A 80 -3.81 9.67 3.64
CA GLY A 80 -5.03 10.09 4.31
C GLY A 80 -4.83 10.93 5.57
N ALA A 81 -3.61 11.41 5.87
CA ALA A 81 -3.36 12.19 7.07
C ALA A 81 -4.21 13.47 7.06
N SER A 82 -4.79 13.84 8.21
CA SER A 82 -5.73 14.97 8.28
C SER A 82 -5.07 16.31 7.91
N VAL A 83 -3.78 16.47 8.17
CA VAL A 83 -3.00 17.65 7.83
C VAL A 83 -2.84 17.80 6.31
N LEU A 84 -2.56 16.70 5.59
CA LEU A 84 -2.42 16.74 4.13
C LEU A 84 -3.78 16.73 3.42
N SER A 85 -4.68 15.83 3.85
CA SER A 85 -5.93 15.50 3.18
C SER A 85 -7.16 16.24 3.72
N GLY A 86 -7.00 17.16 4.67
CA GLY A 86 -8.11 17.94 5.24
C GLY A 86 -8.87 18.74 4.17
N LYS A 87 -10.21 18.61 4.15
CA LYS A 87 -11.07 19.23 3.11
C LYS A 87 -11.11 20.76 3.15
N HIS A 88 -10.92 21.35 4.33
CA HIS A 88 -11.10 22.79 4.56
C HIS A 88 -9.78 23.51 4.88
N ALA A 89 -8.93 22.88 5.69
CA ALA A 89 -7.70 23.46 6.20
C ALA A 89 -6.49 22.52 6.05
N GLY A 90 -6.61 21.45 5.26
CA GLY A 90 -5.46 20.61 4.94
C GLY A 90 -4.65 21.17 3.77
N VAL A 91 -3.45 20.66 3.55
CA VAL A 91 -2.54 21.06 2.45
C VAL A 91 -3.26 21.00 1.09
N GLN A 92 -4.07 19.97 0.84
CA GLN A 92 -4.86 19.89 -0.40
C GLN A 92 -5.88 21.03 -0.58
N ALA A 93 -6.41 21.58 0.51
CA ALA A 93 -7.39 22.66 0.46
C ALA A 93 -6.68 23.99 0.26
N LEU A 94 -5.59 24.21 1.00
CA LEU A 94 -4.78 25.42 0.92
C LEU A 94 -4.13 25.58 -0.45
N LEU A 95 -3.47 24.53 -0.98
CA LEU A 95 -2.88 24.55 -2.31
C LEU A 95 -3.92 24.88 -3.39
N ARG A 96 -5.13 24.32 -3.31
CA ARG A 96 -6.20 24.64 -4.27
C ARG A 96 -6.71 26.08 -4.14
N GLN A 97 -6.86 26.58 -2.91
CA GLN A 97 -7.36 27.93 -2.68
C GLN A 97 -6.34 29.01 -3.08
N GLN A 98 -5.05 28.75 -2.87
CA GLN A 98 -3.99 29.74 -2.98
C GLN A 98 -3.24 29.69 -4.32
N HIS A 99 -3.07 28.50 -4.92
CA HIS A 99 -2.16 28.31 -6.06
C HIS A 99 -2.78 27.55 -7.25
N ILE A 100 -3.50 26.45 -7.00
CA ILE A 100 -3.91 25.48 -8.05
C ILE A 100 -5.38 25.09 -7.95
N PRO A 101 -6.33 25.99 -8.29
CA PRO A 101 -7.77 25.80 -8.05
C PRO A 101 -8.37 24.60 -8.78
N ASN A 102 -7.83 24.22 -9.94
CA ASN A 102 -8.34 23.11 -10.75
C ASN A 102 -7.74 21.76 -10.35
N ALA A 103 -6.63 21.76 -9.60
CA ALA A 103 -5.95 20.54 -9.24
C ALA A 103 -6.80 19.69 -8.28
N LYS A 104 -6.90 18.39 -8.57
CA LYS A 104 -7.64 17.47 -7.70
C LYS A 104 -6.71 16.70 -6.77
N TYR A 105 -7.19 16.47 -5.56
CA TYR A 105 -6.55 15.58 -4.62
C TYR A 105 -6.93 14.13 -4.91
N VAL A 106 -5.92 13.28 -5.01
CA VAL A 106 -6.04 11.83 -5.05
C VAL A 106 -5.48 11.26 -3.76
N HIS A 107 -6.35 10.62 -2.99
CA HIS A 107 -5.91 9.84 -1.84
C HIS A 107 -5.26 8.54 -2.32
N CYS A 108 -4.01 8.30 -1.93
CA CYS A 108 -3.23 7.12 -2.29
C CYS A 108 -4.01 5.80 -2.10
N TYR A 109 -4.21 5.03 -3.18
CA TYR A 109 -4.99 3.77 -3.11
C TYR A 109 -4.28 2.68 -2.33
N ALA A 110 -2.95 2.64 -2.35
CA ALA A 110 -2.18 1.71 -1.52
C ALA A 110 -2.40 1.99 -0.02
N HIS A 111 -2.44 3.26 0.37
CA HIS A 111 -2.76 3.67 1.73
C HIS A 111 -4.23 3.39 2.09
N LYS A 112 -5.19 3.74 1.21
CA LYS A 112 -6.62 3.40 1.40
C LYS A 112 -6.82 1.91 1.65
N LEU A 113 -6.15 1.06 0.88
CA LEU A 113 -6.23 -0.39 1.03
C LEU A 113 -5.61 -0.86 2.36
N ASN A 114 -4.53 -0.22 2.82
CA ASN A 114 -3.97 -0.48 4.14
C ASN A 114 -4.96 -0.14 5.27
N LEU A 115 -5.69 0.98 5.14
CA LEU A 115 -6.72 1.41 6.09
C LEU A 115 -7.87 0.41 6.21
N VAL A 116 -8.31 -0.22 5.10
CA VAL A 116 -9.31 -1.30 5.11
C VAL A 116 -8.94 -2.35 6.15
N ILE A 117 -7.72 -2.88 6.08
CA ILE A 117 -7.31 -3.97 6.98
C ILE A 117 -7.05 -3.48 8.41
N CYS A 118 -6.54 -2.25 8.58
CA CYS A 118 -6.41 -1.66 9.92
C CYS A 118 -7.78 -1.57 10.61
N ASN A 119 -8.82 -1.18 9.87
CA ASN A 119 -10.17 -1.12 10.38
C ASN A 119 -10.77 -2.51 10.63
N VAL A 120 -10.57 -3.47 9.73
CA VAL A 120 -11.01 -4.87 9.91
C VAL A 120 -10.38 -5.48 11.17
N THR A 121 -9.10 -5.20 11.43
CA THR A 121 -8.40 -5.69 12.63
C THR A 121 -8.98 -5.10 13.91
N LYS A 122 -9.52 -3.88 13.84
CA LYS A 122 -10.19 -3.19 14.96
C LYS A 122 -11.65 -3.61 15.10
N SER A 123 -12.34 -3.95 14.01
CA SER A 123 -13.75 -4.32 14.02
C SER A 123 -13.99 -5.73 14.55
N VAL A 124 -13.07 -6.66 14.31
CA VAL A 124 -13.16 -8.04 14.77
C VAL A 124 -12.31 -8.22 16.04
N PRO A 125 -12.93 -8.41 17.23
CA PRO A 125 -12.22 -8.36 18.51
C PRO A 125 -10.99 -9.28 18.61
N TYR A 126 -11.10 -10.50 18.09
CA TYR A 126 -10.02 -11.49 18.13
C TYR A 126 -8.84 -11.14 17.21
N LEU A 127 -9.04 -10.37 16.14
CA LEU A 127 -7.97 -10.04 15.20
C LEU A 127 -6.88 -9.17 15.83
N SER A 128 -7.23 -8.29 16.77
CA SER A 128 -6.26 -7.49 17.50
C SER A 128 -5.38 -8.36 18.42
N GLU A 129 -5.97 -9.35 19.09
CA GLU A 129 -5.24 -10.34 19.89
C GLU A 129 -4.34 -11.21 19.01
N PHE A 130 -4.87 -11.73 17.91
CA PHE A 130 -4.12 -12.50 16.91
C PHE A 130 -2.90 -11.73 16.38
N TYR A 131 -3.07 -10.45 16.04
CA TYR A 131 -1.97 -9.58 15.62
C TYR A 131 -0.88 -9.48 16.70
N SER A 132 -1.28 -9.26 17.96
CA SER A 132 -0.36 -9.19 19.09
C SER A 132 0.45 -10.48 19.26
N ILE A 133 -0.19 -11.64 19.08
CA ILE A 133 0.48 -12.95 19.13
C ILE A 133 1.55 -13.05 18.03
N ILE A 134 1.21 -12.77 16.76
CA ILE A 134 2.17 -12.82 15.64
C ILE A 134 3.33 -11.86 15.87
N SER A 135 3.05 -10.64 16.36
CA SER A 135 4.07 -9.63 16.65
C SER A 135 5.01 -10.07 17.79
N LYS A 136 4.49 -10.74 18.82
CA LYS A 136 5.29 -11.31 19.91
C LYS A 136 6.14 -12.48 19.44
N ILE A 137 5.60 -13.37 18.60
CA ILE A 137 6.38 -14.46 17.98
C ILE A 137 7.58 -13.89 17.23
N TYR A 138 7.35 -12.89 16.37
CA TYR A 138 8.43 -12.19 15.67
C TYR A 138 9.46 -11.62 16.64
N THR A 139 9.02 -10.84 17.65
CA THR A 139 9.90 -10.16 18.59
C THR A 139 10.72 -11.17 19.42
N TYR A 140 10.13 -12.29 19.81
CA TYR A 140 10.75 -13.35 20.60
C TYR A 140 11.94 -14.00 19.88
N PHE A 141 11.78 -14.34 18.59
CA PHE A 141 12.84 -14.94 17.77
C PHE A 141 13.81 -13.93 17.14
N HIS A 142 13.42 -12.65 17.04
CA HIS A 142 14.27 -11.62 16.44
C HIS A 142 15.16 -10.89 17.46
N THR A 143 14.68 -10.68 18.69
CA THR A 143 15.41 -9.88 19.70
C THR A 143 16.55 -10.65 20.37
N SER A 144 16.45 -11.98 20.40
CA SER A 144 17.44 -12.83 21.08
C SER A 144 18.26 -13.63 20.07
N SER A 145 19.58 -13.49 20.13
CA SER A 145 20.49 -14.33 19.35
C SER A 145 20.33 -15.81 19.67
N VAL A 146 20.14 -16.15 20.95
CA VAL A 146 20.00 -17.54 21.42
C VAL A 146 18.77 -18.21 20.82
N THR A 147 17.61 -17.56 20.88
CA THR A 147 16.36 -18.15 20.35
C THR A 147 16.39 -18.20 18.81
N ASN A 148 17.03 -17.22 18.17
CA ASN A 148 17.24 -17.21 16.73
C ASN A 148 18.14 -18.36 16.26
N GLU A 149 19.21 -18.65 17.01
CA GLU A 149 20.10 -19.78 16.72
C GLU A 149 19.41 -21.12 16.91
N THR A 150 18.66 -21.31 18.01
CA THR A 150 17.86 -22.52 18.24
C THR A 150 16.87 -22.73 17.09
N PHE A 151 16.15 -21.68 16.70
CA PHE A 151 15.23 -21.73 15.58
C PHE A 151 15.90 -22.12 14.26
N LYS A 152 17.06 -21.53 13.95
CA LYS A 152 17.84 -21.87 12.74
C LYS A 152 18.35 -23.32 12.76
N LYS A 153 18.80 -23.81 13.91
CA LYS A 153 19.25 -25.22 14.07
C LYS A 153 18.09 -26.17 13.75
N ILE A 154 16.90 -25.90 14.28
CA ILE A 154 15.71 -26.73 14.03
C ILE A 154 15.25 -26.63 12.57
N GLN A 155 15.29 -25.44 11.96
CA GLN A 155 15.00 -25.28 10.53
C GLN A 155 15.91 -26.16 9.66
N GLN A 156 17.20 -26.23 10.00
CA GLN A 156 18.17 -27.08 9.29
C GLN A 156 17.87 -28.58 9.50
N GLN A 157 17.52 -28.99 10.72
CA GLN A 157 17.16 -30.38 11.03
C GLN A 157 15.91 -30.83 10.26
N LEU A 158 14.91 -29.96 10.15
CA LEU A 158 13.67 -30.21 9.42
C LEU A 158 13.81 -30.10 7.90
N LYS A 159 15.01 -29.79 7.38
CA LYS A 159 15.29 -29.57 5.95
C LYS A 159 14.32 -28.59 5.29
N ILE A 160 13.90 -27.57 6.03
CA ILE A 160 13.04 -26.52 5.48
C ILE A 160 13.89 -25.73 4.49
N ASP A 161 13.47 -25.72 3.22
CA ASP A 161 14.20 -25.03 2.16
C ASP A 161 14.17 -23.51 2.39
N CYS A 162 15.24 -23.02 3.01
CA CYS A 162 15.42 -21.63 3.36
C CYS A 162 15.76 -20.73 2.14
N SER A 163 15.88 -21.30 0.93
CA SER A 163 16.31 -20.59 -0.27
C SER A 163 15.17 -20.02 -1.11
N ILE A 164 13.95 -20.58 -1.04
CA ILE A 164 12.88 -20.33 -2.01
C ILE A 164 12.11 -19.03 -1.76
N LEU A 165 12.02 -18.58 -0.53
CA LEU A 165 11.55 -17.24 -0.15
C LEU A 165 12.49 -16.81 0.99
N SER A 166 12.59 -15.52 1.33
CA SER A 166 13.42 -15.06 2.45
C SER A 166 12.82 -15.47 3.82
N ILE A 167 12.72 -16.80 4.05
CA ILE A 167 12.02 -17.60 5.09
C ILE A 167 12.89 -17.78 6.33
N THR A 168 14.20 -17.50 6.25
CA THR A 168 15.14 -17.63 7.37
C THR A 168 14.80 -16.75 8.58
N THR A 169 13.83 -15.84 8.47
CA THR A 169 13.40 -15.00 9.57
C THR A 169 11.91 -14.69 9.46
N ILE A 170 11.20 -14.90 10.57
CA ILE A 170 9.82 -14.45 10.76
C ILE A 170 9.76 -12.97 10.36
N LYS A 171 8.78 -12.60 9.54
CA LYS A 171 8.61 -11.19 9.15
C LYS A 171 7.81 -10.46 10.21
N LYS A 172 8.16 -9.19 10.42
CA LYS A 172 7.40 -8.31 11.31
C LYS A 172 6.09 -7.96 10.63
N TRP A 173 4.97 -8.20 11.31
CA TRP A 173 3.71 -7.58 10.92
C TRP A 173 3.79 -6.08 11.21
N THR A 174 3.71 -5.27 10.15
CA THR A 174 3.66 -3.81 10.29
C THR A 174 2.27 -3.28 9.95
N GLU A 175 1.74 -2.43 10.82
CA GLU A 175 0.48 -1.72 10.55
C GLU A 175 0.63 -0.74 9.37
N THR A 176 1.84 -0.26 9.10
CA THR A 176 2.11 0.71 8.05
C THR A 176 2.36 0.09 6.67
N ARG A 177 2.67 -1.22 6.56
CA ARG A 177 2.98 -1.86 5.27
C ARG A 177 2.23 -3.16 5.06
N TRP A 178 1.29 -3.12 4.12
CA TRP A 178 0.36 -4.20 3.81
C TRP A 178 1.07 -5.52 3.37
N ASP A 179 2.18 -5.44 2.62
CA ASP A 179 2.91 -6.58 2.05
C ASP A 179 3.52 -7.46 3.14
N SER A 180 3.89 -6.83 4.25
CA SER A 180 4.44 -7.53 5.40
C SER A 180 3.44 -8.49 6.05
N ARG A 181 2.12 -8.24 5.97
CA ARG A 181 1.11 -8.99 6.77
C ARG A 181 0.88 -10.40 6.23
N TRP A 182 0.59 -10.52 4.94
CA TRP A 182 0.45 -11.83 4.31
C TRP A 182 1.77 -12.61 4.38
N THR A 183 2.91 -11.97 4.11
CA THR A 183 4.23 -12.62 4.20
C THR A 183 4.55 -13.05 5.64
N SER A 184 4.15 -12.28 6.65
CA SER A 184 4.31 -12.68 8.06
C SER A 184 3.48 -13.93 8.37
N ILE A 185 2.21 -13.95 7.97
CA ILE A 185 1.34 -15.12 8.13
C ILE A 185 1.92 -16.34 7.40
N GLN A 186 2.31 -16.17 6.13
CA GLN A 186 2.91 -17.22 5.33
C GLN A 186 4.17 -17.78 6.00
N SER A 187 5.04 -16.90 6.52
CA SER A 187 6.25 -17.32 7.22
C SER A 187 5.97 -18.13 8.50
N VAL A 188 4.85 -17.86 9.19
CA VAL A 188 4.45 -18.63 10.38
C VAL A 188 3.88 -19.99 9.98
N ILE A 189 3.09 -20.07 8.90
CA ILE A 189 2.55 -21.34 8.39
C ILE A 189 3.68 -22.27 7.92
N GLU A 190 4.60 -21.75 7.10
CA GLU A 190 5.72 -22.53 6.55
C GLU A 190 6.70 -23.01 7.64
N ASN A 191 6.92 -22.20 8.67
CA ASN A 191 7.81 -22.53 9.78
C ASN A 191 7.09 -23.13 10.99
N TYR A 192 5.81 -23.50 10.88
CA TYR A 192 5.00 -23.84 12.05
C TYR A 192 5.60 -24.97 12.91
N LYS A 193 6.07 -26.05 12.26
CA LYS A 193 6.74 -27.16 12.94
C LYS A 193 8.03 -26.73 13.64
N ALA A 194 8.84 -25.92 12.96
CA ALA A 194 10.08 -25.39 13.52
C ALA A 194 9.81 -24.47 14.71
N LEU A 195 8.77 -23.63 14.64
CA LEU A 195 8.36 -22.76 15.74
C LEU A 195 7.93 -23.56 16.97
N ASN A 196 7.09 -24.59 16.78
CA ASN A 196 6.66 -25.45 17.88
C ASN A 196 7.83 -26.16 18.56
N GLN A 197 8.71 -26.81 17.79
CA GLN A 197 9.89 -27.50 18.34
C GLN A 197 10.84 -26.52 19.04
N SER A 198 11.06 -25.35 18.46
CA SER A 198 11.94 -24.33 19.06
C SER A 198 11.38 -23.82 20.38
N LEU A 199 10.07 -23.60 20.45
CA LEU A 199 9.43 -23.17 21.70
C LEU A 199 9.42 -24.30 22.73
N GLU A 200 9.26 -25.56 22.33
CA GLU A 200 9.35 -26.71 23.24
C GLU A 200 10.74 -26.81 23.87
N GLU A 201 11.82 -26.75 23.07
CA GLU A 201 13.19 -26.75 23.58
C GLU A 201 13.46 -25.57 24.52
N LEU A 202 13.02 -24.36 24.17
CA LEU A 202 13.24 -23.15 24.96
C LEU A 202 12.39 -23.10 26.25
N VAL A 203 11.28 -23.84 26.31
CA VAL A 203 10.49 -23.99 27.56
C VAL A 203 11.25 -24.85 28.56
N ASP A 204 11.98 -25.86 28.09
CA ASP A 204 12.72 -26.80 28.94
C ASP A 204 14.02 -26.18 29.52
N GLU A 205 14.55 -25.12 28.90
CA GLU A 205 15.74 -24.40 29.40
C GLU A 205 15.53 -23.63 30.72
N GLY A 206 14.28 -23.38 31.14
CA GLY A 206 13.96 -22.84 32.48
C GLY A 206 14.40 -21.39 32.76
N THR A 207 14.58 -20.56 31.72
CA THR A 207 14.97 -19.14 31.84
C THR A 207 13.75 -18.22 32.01
N GLU A 208 13.95 -16.92 32.28
CA GLU A 208 12.85 -15.94 32.31
C GLU A 208 12.04 -15.94 30.98
N ARG A 209 12.71 -16.19 29.85
CA ARG A 209 12.07 -16.30 28.53
C ARG A 209 11.25 -17.57 28.34
N SER A 210 11.44 -18.59 29.17
CA SER A 210 10.67 -19.83 29.11
C SER A 210 9.19 -19.62 29.48
N ILE A 211 8.86 -18.56 30.26
CA ILE A 211 7.47 -18.18 30.54
C ILE A 211 6.80 -17.66 29.26
N ASP A 212 7.46 -16.73 28.57
CA ASP A 212 6.97 -16.19 27.29
C ASP A 212 6.88 -17.30 26.24
N ALA A 213 7.88 -18.18 26.16
CA ALA A 213 7.88 -19.33 25.26
C ALA A 213 6.67 -20.24 25.51
N ARG A 214 6.36 -20.53 26.78
CA ARG A 214 5.20 -21.34 27.16
C ARG A 214 3.89 -20.66 26.75
N GLY A 215 3.76 -19.36 26.96
CA GLY A 215 2.60 -18.58 26.54
C GLY A 215 2.41 -18.60 25.02
N LEU A 216 3.50 -18.43 24.26
CA LEU A 216 3.48 -18.48 22.80
C LEU A 216 3.18 -19.89 22.26
N LEU A 217 3.70 -20.94 22.90
CA LEU A 217 3.43 -22.32 22.53
C LEU A 217 1.95 -22.67 22.73
N LEU A 218 1.36 -22.22 23.84
CA LEU A 218 -0.09 -22.37 24.09
C LEU A 218 -0.92 -21.61 23.06
N ALA A 219 -0.50 -20.41 22.68
CA ALA A 219 -1.19 -19.62 21.66
C ALA A 219 -1.10 -20.25 20.27
N LEU A 220 0.06 -20.82 19.88
CA LEU A 220 0.20 -21.53 18.60
C LEU A 220 -0.71 -22.77 18.54
N LYS A 221 -0.81 -23.51 19.65
CA LYS A 221 -1.66 -24.70 19.76
C LYS A 221 -3.14 -24.37 19.99
N GLU A 222 -3.53 -23.10 20.08
CA GLU A 222 -4.94 -22.70 20.23
C GLU A 222 -5.70 -22.90 18.89
N PRO A 223 -6.79 -23.69 18.86
CA PRO A 223 -7.58 -23.92 17.64
C PRO A 223 -8.03 -22.65 16.95
N LEU A 224 -8.46 -21.66 17.72
CA LEU A 224 -8.91 -20.37 17.20
C LEU A 224 -7.78 -19.58 16.52
N PHE A 225 -6.54 -19.71 16.98
CA PHE A 225 -5.36 -19.13 16.33
C PHE A 225 -5.11 -19.79 14.97
N VAL A 226 -5.15 -21.13 14.92
CA VAL A 226 -4.95 -21.90 13.68
C VAL A 226 -6.06 -21.62 12.66
N VAL A 227 -7.32 -21.61 13.09
CA VAL A 227 -8.43 -21.26 12.19
C VAL A 227 -8.25 -19.84 11.63
N THR A 228 -7.90 -18.89 12.49
CA THR A 228 -7.73 -17.48 12.09
C THR A 228 -6.55 -17.29 11.13
N ILE A 229 -5.41 -17.96 11.33
CA ILE A 229 -4.25 -17.82 10.45
C ILE A 229 -4.56 -18.31 9.03
N PHE A 230 -5.29 -19.41 8.88
CA PHE A 230 -5.67 -19.95 7.56
C PHE A 230 -6.72 -19.07 6.86
N ILE A 231 -7.71 -18.56 7.59
CA ILE A 231 -8.70 -17.62 7.05
C ILE A 231 -8.02 -16.35 6.53
N LEU A 232 -7.17 -15.72 7.35
CA LEU A 232 -6.45 -14.53 6.96
C LEU A 232 -5.45 -14.80 5.84
N HIS A 233 -4.75 -15.93 5.86
CA HIS A 233 -3.85 -16.31 4.77
C HIS A 233 -4.58 -16.34 3.42
N ARG A 234 -5.77 -16.95 3.39
CA ARG A 234 -6.60 -17.05 2.17
C ARG A 234 -7.11 -15.68 1.70
N LEU A 235 -7.62 -14.85 2.61
CA LEU A 235 -8.19 -13.54 2.29
C LEU A 235 -7.11 -12.52 1.91
N LEU A 236 -6.08 -12.39 2.74
CA LEU A 236 -4.96 -11.47 2.49
C LEU A 236 -4.16 -11.88 1.26
N GLY A 237 -4.15 -13.17 0.87
CA GLY A 237 -3.53 -13.61 -0.38
C GLY A 237 -4.20 -13.03 -1.64
N LYS A 238 -5.53 -12.82 -1.61
CA LYS A 238 -6.24 -12.15 -2.71
C LYS A 238 -5.98 -10.65 -2.73
N ILE A 239 -6.00 -10.03 -1.55
CA ILE A 239 -5.70 -8.61 -1.38
C ILE A 239 -4.24 -8.31 -1.74
N LYS A 240 -3.33 -9.26 -1.55
CA LYS A 240 -1.93 -9.13 -1.91
C LYS A 240 -1.72 -8.83 -3.39
N ILE A 241 -2.45 -9.53 -4.25
CA ILE A 241 -2.38 -9.34 -5.70
C ILE A 241 -2.72 -7.89 -6.06
N LEU A 242 -3.83 -7.38 -5.51
CA LEU A 242 -4.26 -5.99 -5.72
C LEU A 242 -3.19 -5.01 -5.23
N SER A 243 -2.66 -5.26 -4.06
CA SER A 243 -1.82 -4.29 -3.39
C SER A 243 -0.39 -4.24 -3.95
N ASP A 244 0.12 -5.34 -4.52
CA ASP A 244 1.38 -5.34 -5.29
C ASP A 244 1.21 -4.51 -6.57
N GLN A 245 0.06 -4.63 -7.23
CA GLN A 245 -0.25 -3.88 -8.45
C GLN A 245 -0.46 -2.38 -8.19
N LEU A 246 -1.19 -2.00 -7.13
CA LEU A 246 -1.37 -0.60 -6.73
C LEU A 246 -0.05 0.11 -6.37
N LYS A 247 0.97 -0.66 -5.97
CA LYS A 247 2.32 -0.18 -5.69
C LYS A 247 3.20 -0.08 -6.95
N SER A 248 2.80 -0.67 -8.07
CA SER A 248 3.56 -0.53 -9.31
C SER A 248 3.53 0.91 -9.79
N LYS A 249 4.64 1.41 -10.34
CA LYS A 249 4.66 2.72 -10.99
C LYS A 249 3.74 2.72 -12.21
N SER A 250 3.69 1.59 -12.95
CA SER A 250 3.05 1.46 -14.26
C SER A 250 1.52 1.36 -14.26
N ILE A 251 0.87 1.39 -13.09
CA ILE A 251 -0.58 1.16 -13.01
C ILE A 251 -1.37 2.41 -13.40
N ASP A 252 -2.37 2.22 -14.26
CA ASP A 252 -3.39 3.22 -14.59
C ASP A 252 -4.67 3.00 -13.75
N PHE A 253 -5.52 4.03 -13.66
CA PHE A 253 -6.74 3.96 -12.87
C PHE A 253 -7.76 2.94 -13.41
N GLY A 254 -7.82 2.72 -14.72
CA GLY A 254 -8.74 1.75 -15.33
C GLY A 254 -8.42 0.32 -14.90
N LYS A 255 -7.15 -0.09 -15.04
CA LYS A 255 -6.62 -1.38 -14.59
C LYS A 255 -6.77 -1.54 -13.08
N ALA A 256 -6.49 -0.48 -12.31
CA ALA A 256 -6.70 -0.49 -10.86
C ALA A 256 -8.16 -0.78 -10.50
N HIS A 257 -9.13 -0.13 -11.16
CA HIS A 257 -10.55 -0.35 -10.90
C HIS A 257 -11.03 -1.75 -11.23
N THR A 258 -10.62 -2.27 -12.40
CA THR A 258 -10.95 -3.64 -12.82
C THR A 258 -10.42 -4.65 -11.80
N LEU A 259 -9.19 -4.45 -11.33
CA LEU A 259 -8.57 -5.34 -10.34
C LEU A 259 -9.25 -5.24 -8.97
N ILE A 260 -9.60 -4.03 -8.50
CA ILE A 260 -10.35 -3.83 -7.26
C ILE A 260 -11.69 -4.56 -7.33
N SER A 261 -12.43 -4.36 -8.42
CA SER A 261 -13.74 -5.00 -8.65
C SER A 261 -13.62 -6.53 -8.70
N ALA A 262 -12.57 -7.05 -9.37
CA ALA A 262 -12.30 -8.48 -9.41
C ALA A 262 -12.01 -9.05 -8.02
N VAL A 263 -11.21 -8.36 -7.20
CA VAL A 263 -10.90 -8.80 -5.83
C VAL A 263 -12.14 -8.76 -4.93
N ILE A 264 -12.95 -7.70 -4.98
CA ILE A 264 -14.21 -7.61 -4.23
C ILE A 264 -15.13 -8.79 -4.61
N ASN A 265 -15.29 -9.06 -5.90
CA ASN A 265 -16.10 -10.18 -6.38
C ASN A 265 -15.56 -11.54 -5.90
N GLN A 266 -14.25 -11.72 -5.87
CA GLN A 266 -13.64 -12.96 -5.37
C GLN A 266 -13.80 -13.11 -3.85
N ILE A 267 -13.67 -12.04 -3.07
CA ILE A 267 -13.89 -12.08 -1.63
C ILE A 267 -15.37 -12.37 -1.32
N ASN A 268 -16.30 -11.79 -2.09
CA ASN A 268 -17.72 -12.06 -1.94
C ASN A 268 -18.07 -13.54 -2.22
N LYS A 269 -17.40 -14.17 -3.21
CA LYS A 269 -17.56 -15.60 -3.49
C LYS A 269 -17.04 -16.51 -2.36
N LEU A 270 -16.07 -16.05 -1.56
CA LEU A 270 -15.59 -16.80 -0.40
C LEU A 270 -16.63 -16.87 0.73
N ARG A 271 -17.63 -15.98 0.72
CA ARG A 271 -18.73 -15.96 1.69
C ARG A 271 -19.76 -17.07 1.40
N SER A 272 -19.33 -18.32 1.36
CA SER A 272 -20.19 -19.48 1.16
C SER A 272 -19.85 -20.61 2.13
N GLU A 273 -20.84 -21.44 2.46
CA GLU A 273 -20.64 -22.60 3.34
C GLU A 273 -19.73 -23.66 2.70
N GLU A 274 -19.79 -23.80 1.38
CA GLU A 274 -18.94 -24.72 0.61
C GLU A 274 -17.46 -24.34 0.72
N GLU A 275 -17.15 -23.05 0.53
CA GLU A 275 -15.78 -22.55 0.63
C GLU A 275 -15.25 -22.61 2.06
N PHE A 276 -16.11 -22.33 3.05
CA PHE A 276 -15.78 -22.54 4.46
C PHE A 276 -15.45 -24.01 4.73
N SER A 277 -16.29 -24.94 4.28
CA SER A 277 -16.11 -26.38 4.50
C SER A 277 -14.80 -26.87 3.86
N ARG A 278 -14.46 -26.39 2.67
CA ARG A 278 -13.20 -26.73 2.00
C ARG A 278 -11.99 -26.20 2.78
N LEU A 279 -12.03 -24.96 3.24
CA LEU A 279 -10.96 -24.35 4.04
C LEU A 279 -10.82 -25.06 5.39
N PHE A 280 -11.95 -25.39 6.02
CA PHE A 280 -11.98 -26.10 7.29
C PHE A 280 -11.39 -27.51 7.16
N GLY A 281 -11.66 -28.23 6.06
CA GLY A 281 -11.00 -29.50 5.77
C GLY A 281 -9.47 -29.41 5.71
N GLN A 282 -8.92 -28.31 5.16
CA GLN A 282 -7.47 -28.06 5.17
C GLN A 282 -6.95 -27.77 6.58
N ILE A 283 -7.70 -26.99 7.36
CA ILE A 283 -7.37 -26.69 8.77
C ILE A 283 -7.36 -27.98 9.59
N THR A 284 -8.35 -28.85 9.42
CA THR A 284 -8.43 -30.14 10.11
C THR A 284 -7.25 -31.04 9.78
N ALA A 285 -6.88 -31.16 8.50
CA ALA A 285 -5.71 -31.91 8.09
C ALA A 285 -4.41 -31.37 8.74
N PHE A 286 -4.26 -30.04 8.76
CA PHE A 286 -3.12 -29.39 9.40
C PHE A 286 -3.10 -29.61 10.93
N CYS A 287 -4.25 -29.56 11.59
CA CYS A 287 -4.35 -29.78 13.03
C CYS A 287 -4.00 -31.22 13.40
N VAL A 288 -4.47 -32.20 12.63
CA VAL A 288 -4.12 -33.63 12.81
C VAL A 288 -2.61 -33.83 12.64
N GLU A 289 -2.00 -33.23 11.62
CA GLU A 289 -0.55 -33.34 11.39
C GLU A 289 0.29 -32.76 12.53
N ASN A 290 -0.23 -31.74 13.23
CA ASN A 290 0.48 -31.04 14.29
C ASN A 290 -0.01 -31.38 15.71
N ASN A 291 -0.83 -32.42 15.87
CA ASN A 291 -1.41 -32.87 17.14
C ASN A 291 -2.18 -31.76 17.90
N ILE A 292 -2.99 -30.99 17.17
CA ILE A 292 -3.83 -29.93 17.72
C ILE A 292 -5.27 -30.46 17.80
N ASP A 293 -5.84 -30.42 19.00
CA ASP A 293 -7.21 -30.85 19.23
C ASP A 293 -8.18 -29.71 18.88
N LEU A 294 -8.88 -29.86 17.75
CA LEU A 294 -9.93 -28.93 17.32
C LEU A 294 -11.21 -29.10 18.15
N ASP A 295 -11.45 -30.31 18.65
CA ASP A 295 -12.59 -30.67 19.48
C ASP A 295 -12.23 -30.40 20.94
N VAL A 296 -12.10 -29.13 21.32
CA VAL A 296 -12.01 -28.79 22.74
C VAL A 296 -13.37 -29.05 23.39
N LYS A 297 -13.65 -30.31 23.74
CA LYS A 297 -14.77 -30.70 24.59
C LYS A 297 -14.54 -30.11 25.98
N VAL A 298 -14.90 -28.86 26.18
CA VAL A 298 -14.81 -28.24 27.50
C VAL A 298 -15.90 -28.82 28.38
N LYS A 299 -15.50 -29.35 29.54
CA LYS A 299 -16.40 -29.67 30.65
C LYS A 299 -17.25 -28.43 30.93
N GLN A 300 -18.54 -28.49 30.65
CA GLN A 300 -19.49 -27.39 30.86
C GLN A 300 -19.15 -26.61 32.15
N ARG A 301 -18.51 -25.45 32.01
CA ARG A 301 -18.28 -24.57 33.16
C ARG A 301 -19.65 -24.04 33.55
N ARG A 302 -20.01 -24.23 34.81
CA ARG A 302 -21.28 -23.72 35.39
C ARG A 302 -21.43 -22.25 34.99
N GLN A 303 -22.49 -21.93 34.24
CA GLN A 303 -22.78 -20.54 33.85
C GLN A 303 -22.77 -19.69 35.13
N ARG A 304 -21.81 -18.76 35.24
CA ARG A 304 -21.77 -17.83 36.37
C ARG A 304 -22.97 -16.91 36.22
N THR A 305 -23.89 -16.98 37.17
CA THR A 305 -25.00 -16.05 37.25
C THR A 305 -24.44 -14.65 37.50
N ILE A 306 -24.76 -13.70 36.63
CA ILE A 306 -24.41 -12.30 36.82
C ILE A 306 -25.00 -11.83 38.15
N SER A 307 -24.18 -11.19 38.98
CA SER A 307 -24.62 -10.67 40.27
C SER A 307 -25.83 -9.76 40.09
N THR A 308 -26.83 -9.92 40.95
CA THR A 308 -28.08 -9.14 40.92
C THR A 308 -27.85 -7.62 40.98
N ARG A 309 -26.70 -7.18 41.50
CA ARG A 309 -26.29 -5.76 41.52
C ARG A 309 -26.07 -5.15 40.14
N PHE A 310 -25.74 -5.94 39.12
CA PHE A 310 -25.41 -5.45 37.77
C PHE A 310 -26.52 -5.65 36.75
N LYS A 311 -27.74 -6.07 37.17
CA LYS A 311 -28.87 -6.29 36.26
C LYS A 311 -29.30 -5.04 35.46
N ASN A 312 -29.03 -3.85 35.99
CA ASN A 312 -29.35 -2.57 35.36
C ASN A 312 -28.14 -1.90 34.70
N CYS A 313 -26.99 -2.57 34.63
CA CYS A 313 -25.80 -2.07 33.96
C CYS A 313 -25.75 -2.62 32.53
N SER A 314 -25.45 -1.77 31.54
CA SER A 314 -25.14 -2.23 30.20
C SER A 314 -23.71 -2.76 30.15
N VAL A 315 -23.54 -3.99 29.64
CA VAL A 315 -22.21 -4.55 29.40
C VAL A 315 -21.69 -3.95 28.09
N THR A 316 -20.70 -3.07 28.17
CA THR A 316 -20.09 -2.43 27.00
C THR A 316 -18.92 -3.24 26.43
N SER A 317 -18.34 -4.15 27.23
CA SER A 317 -17.29 -5.07 26.80
C SER A 317 -17.19 -6.26 27.75
N THR A 318 -17.04 -7.48 27.21
CA THR A 318 -16.82 -8.71 27.96
C THR A 318 -15.35 -9.12 27.91
N ILE A 319 -14.46 -8.27 28.43
CA ILE A 319 -13.02 -8.58 28.47
C ILE A 319 -12.81 -9.87 29.27
N GLY A 320 -12.30 -10.92 28.59
CA GLY A 320 -12.01 -12.21 29.20
C GLY A 320 -13.16 -13.22 29.24
N GLN A 321 -14.35 -12.89 28.72
CA GLN A 321 -15.41 -13.87 28.51
C GLN A 321 -15.30 -14.39 27.07
N ARG A 322 -14.55 -15.49 26.89
CA ARG A 322 -14.51 -16.20 25.61
C ARG A 322 -15.77 -17.07 25.52
N GLU A 323 -16.62 -16.85 24.52
CA GLU A 323 -17.56 -17.90 24.12
C GLU A 323 -16.72 -19.04 23.56
N GLU A 324 -16.68 -20.16 24.28
CA GLU A 324 -15.91 -21.33 23.83
C GLU A 324 -16.59 -21.91 22.58
N ILE A 325 -15.79 -22.02 21.51
CA ILE A 325 -16.23 -22.45 20.19
C ILE A 325 -16.22 -23.98 20.21
N ASP A 326 -17.41 -24.58 20.23
CA ASP A 326 -17.65 -26.01 20.40
C ASP A 326 -18.11 -26.71 19.11
N ASN A 327 -18.23 -25.98 17.99
CA ASN A 327 -18.75 -26.47 16.72
C ASN A 327 -18.14 -25.72 15.54
N ASP A 328 -17.94 -26.40 14.41
CA ASP A 328 -17.41 -25.84 13.15
C ASP A 328 -18.18 -24.59 12.72
N SER A 329 -19.51 -24.63 12.87
CA SER A 329 -20.39 -23.51 12.54
C SER A 329 -20.12 -22.26 13.38
N LYS A 330 -19.60 -22.39 14.61
CA LYS A 330 -19.25 -21.24 15.44
C LYS A 330 -17.97 -20.55 14.99
N TYR A 331 -16.97 -21.27 14.48
CA TYR A 331 -15.79 -20.63 13.85
C TYR A 331 -16.18 -19.79 12.63
N ARG A 332 -17.15 -20.30 11.87
CA ARG A 332 -17.71 -19.60 10.72
C ARG A 332 -18.38 -18.29 11.12
N ASP A 333 -19.25 -18.35 12.13
CA ASP A 333 -20.05 -17.20 12.55
C ASP A 333 -19.24 -16.20 13.40
N PHE A 334 -18.23 -16.66 14.14
CA PHE A 334 -17.39 -15.84 15.02
C PHE A 334 -16.22 -15.15 14.31
N ILE A 335 -15.58 -15.80 13.32
CA ILE A 335 -14.42 -15.24 12.61
C ILE A 335 -14.67 -15.14 11.11
N PHE A 336 -15.04 -16.24 10.45
CA PHE A 336 -15.00 -16.29 8.98
C PHE A 336 -15.91 -15.24 8.32
N TYR A 337 -17.20 -15.24 8.66
CA TYR A 337 -18.15 -14.26 8.11
C TYR A 337 -17.87 -12.83 8.60
N PRO A 338 -17.64 -12.56 9.90
CA PRO A 338 -17.32 -11.20 10.35
C PRO A 338 -16.09 -10.59 9.68
N VAL A 339 -15.04 -11.37 9.42
CA VAL A 339 -13.84 -10.89 8.73
C VAL A 339 -14.13 -10.59 7.26
N ILE A 340 -14.83 -11.49 6.56
CA ILE A 340 -15.20 -11.26 5.16
C ILE A 340 -16.13 -10.05 5.02
N ASP A 341 -17.17 -9.98 5.86
CA ASP A 341 -18.16 -8.91 5.84
C ASP A 341 -17.51 -7.56 6.18
N SER A 342 -16.62 -7.51 7.18
CA SER A 342 -15.85 -6.31 7.50
C SER A 342 -14.97 -5.85 6.32
N ILE A 343 -14.28 -6.79 5.65
CA ILE A 343 -13.46 -6.47 4.48
C ILE A 343 -14.34 -5.93 3.35
N LEU A 344 -15.47 -6.58 3.06
CA LEU A 344 -16.38 -6.15 2.00
C LEU A 344 -16.97 -4.77 2.28
N VAL A 345 -17.40 -4.49 3.51
CA VAL A 345 -17.92 -3.18 3.91
C VAL A 345 -16.85 -2.10 3.73
N GLU A 346 -15.64 -2.31 4.27
CA GLU A 346 -14.55 -1.32 4.18
C GLU A 346 -14.04 -1.13 2.74
N MET A 347 -13.96 -2.20 1.95
CA MET A 347 -13.59 -2.11 0.53
C MET A 347 -14.64 -1.34 -0.27
N ASN A 348 -15.93 -1.64 -0.06
CA ASN A 348 -17.01 -0.95 -0.76
C ASN A 348 -17.11 0.51 -0.32
N ASP A 349 -17.00 0.83 0.96
CA ASP A 349 -17.03 2.23 1.43
C ASP A 349 -15.91 3.07 0.79
N ARG A 350 -14.67 2.57 0.82
CA ARG A 350 -13.48 3.32 0.37
C ARG A 350 -13.27 3.37 -1.13
N PHE A 351 -13.73 2.35 -1.86
CA PHE A 351 -13.58 2.21 -3.32
C PHE A 351 -14.91 2.25 -4.07
N SER A 352 -16.02 2.66 -3.42
CA SER A 352 -17.34 2.80 -4.06
C SER A 352 -17.34 3.78 -5.23
N LYS A 353 -18.27 3.55 -6.17
CA LYS A 353 -18.46 4.35 -7.39
C LYS A 353 -18.77 5.82 -7.14
N SER A 354 -19.24 6.21 -5.95
CA SER A 354 -19.52 7.62 -5.60
C SER A 354 -18.27 8.38 -5.17
N ASN A 355 -17.23 7.69 -4.67
CA ASN A 355 -16.01 8.31 -4.13
C ASN A 355 -14.89 8.44 -5.18
N MET A 356 -15.22 8.22 -6.46
CA MET A 356 -14.26 7.91 -7.52
C MET A 356 -14.62 8.62 -8.84
N GLU A 357 -15.06 9.88 -8.75
CA GLU A 357 -15.43 10.75 -9.89
C GLU A 357 -14.33 10.81 -10.97
N ILE A 358 -13.08 11.04 -10.54
CA ILE A 358 -11.90 11.03 -11.42
C ILE A 358 -11.74 9.67 -12.12
N LEU A 359 -12.03 8.57 -11.42
CA LEU A 359 -11.89 7.24 -11.99
C LEU A 359 -12.97 6.95 -13.03
N ARG A 360 -14.18 7.49 -12.90
CA ARG A 360 -15.21 7.39 -13.95
C ARG A 360 -14.77 8.11 -15.22
N GLY A 361 -14.23 9.31 -15.07
CA GLY A 361 -13.69 10.09 -16.19
C GLY A 361 -12.44 9.47 -16.82
N ILE A 362 -11.65 8.70 -16.08
CA ILE A 362 -10.54 7.92 -16.66
C ILE A 362 -11.05 6.60 -17.29
N SER A 363 -12.06 5.97 -16.71
CA SER A 363 -12.64 4.73 -17.25
C SER A 363 -13.39 4.95 -18.55
N SER A 364 -14.00 6.12 -18.75
CA SER A 364 -14.59 6.53 -20.04
C SER A 364 -13.55 6.72 -21.16
N LEU A 365 -12.25 6.76 -20.84
CA LEU A 365 -11.18 6.79 -21.84
C LEU A 365 -10.75 5.38 -22.28
N SER A 366 -11.28 4.34 -21.64
CA SER A 366 -11.06 2.95 -22.05
C SER A 366 -12.05 2.56 -23.13
N LEU A 367 -11.57 2.01 -24.24
CA LEU A 367 -12.39 1.56 -25.37
C LEU A 367 -13.41 0.48 -24.99
N ASP A 368 -13.07 -0.37 -24.02
CA ASP A 368 -13.96 -1.42 -23.49
C ASP A 368 -15.11 -0.88 -22.63
N SER A 369 -15.13 0.42 -22.30
CA SER A 369 -16.17 1.01 -21.47
C SER A 369 -17.45 1.25 -22.26
N SER A 370 -18.59 0.89 -21.67
CA SER A 370 -19.91 1.24 -22.23
C SER A 370 -20.13 2.75 -22.35
N THR A 371 -19.37 3.55 -21.58
CA THR A 371 -19.43 5.01 -21.54
C THR A 371 -18.24 5.67 -22.25
N PHE A 372 -17.64 5.00 -23.24
CA PHE A 372 -16.46 5.51 -23.95
C PHE A 372 -16.68 6.92 -24.51
N LEU A 373 -15.81 7.85 -24.12
CA LEU A 373 -15.87 9.30 -24.41
C LEU A 373 -17.27 9.90 -24.21
N GLU A 374 -18.02 9.44 -23.20
CA GLU A 374 -19.23 10.14 -22.77
C GLU A 374 -18.85 11.39 -21.98
N VAL A 375 -19.30 12.53 -22.49
CA VAL A 375 -18.98 13.85 -21.92
C VAL A 375 -19.44 13.94 -20.46
N LYS A 376 -20.63 13.39 -20.14
CA LYS A 376 -21.22 13.44 -18.79
C LYS A 376 -20.35 12.77 -17.73
N GLU A 377 -19.80 11.59 -18.03
CA GLU A 377 -18.96 10.82 -17.09
C GLU A 377 -17.55 11.39 -16.93
N SER A 378 -17.15 12.29 -17.84
CA SER A 378 -15.79 12.82 -17.92
C SER A 378 -15.70 14.31 -17.52
N THR A 379 -16.85 14.93 -17.18
CA THR A 379 -17.00 16.35 -16.81
C THR A 379 -16.00 16.82 -15.75
N ASP A 380 -15.74 16.01 -14.74
CA ASP A 380 -14.83 16.37 -13.65
C ASP A 380 -13.37 16.39 -14.10
N LEU A 381 -12.98 15.46 -14.97
CA LEU A 381 -11.65 15.41 -15.58
C LEU A 381 -11.47 16.59 -16.55
N PHE A 382 -12.52 17.00 -17.27
CA PHE A 382 -12.48 18.19 -18.12
C PHE A 382 -12.32 19.47 -17.33
N THR A 383 -13.06 19.61 -16.23
CA THR A 383 -12.97 20.79 -15.37
C THR A 383 -11.56 20.89 -14.77
N MET A 384 -11.00 19.76 -14.36
CA MET A 384 -9.63 19.66 -13.85
C MET A 384 -8.57 20.05 -14.89
N LEU A 385 -8.77 19.69 -16.16
CA LEU A 385 -7.84 19.97 -17.26
C LEU A 385 -8.11 21.28 -18.00
N GLN A 386 -9.17 22.01 -17.61
CA GLN A 386 -9.66 23.22 -18.27
C GLN A 386 -9.96 23.01 -19.77
N CYS A 387 -10.46 21.83 -20.14
CA CYS A 387 -10.84 21.53 -21.52
C CYS A 387 -12.12 22.27 -21.92
N ASP A 388 -12.21 22.69 -23.19
CA ASP A 388 -13.48 23.14 -23.77
C ASP A 388 -14.41 21.96 -24.05
N ILE A 389 -15.56 21.95 -23.37
CA ILE A 389 -16.57 20.87 -23.45
C ILE A 389 -17.14 20.75 -24.86
N VAL A 390 -17.28 21.87 -25.58
CA VAL A 390 -17.86 21.88 -26.92
C VAL A 390 -16.91 21.23 -27.91
N SER A 391 -15.65 21.68 -27.93
CA SER A 391 -14.58 21.08 -28.74
C SER A 391 -14.44 19.58 -28.49
N LEU A 392 -14.41 19.15 -27.23
CA LEU A 392 -14.36 17.74 -26.89
C LEU A 392 -15.57 16.96 -27.41
N SER A 393 -16.81 17.46 -27.23
CA SER A 393 -18.01 16.75 -27.70
C SER A 393 -17.93 16.48 -29.19
N ASN A 394 -17.50 17.49 -29.97
CA ASN A 394 -17.31 17.37 -31.41
C ASN A 394 -16.19 16.38 -31.76
N GLU A 395 -15.03 16.49 -31.12
CA GLU A 395 -13.90 15.57 -31.30
C GLU A 395 -14.30 14.12 -30.97
N ALA A 396 -15.03 13.90 -29.88
CA ALA A 396 -15.48 12.59 -29.43
C ALA A 396 -16.51 11.97 -30.40
N GLU A 397 -17.42 12.77 -30.95
CA GLU A 397 -18.39 12.32 -31.96
C GLU A 397 -17.71 11.84 -33.25
N VAL A 398 -16.60 12.48 -33.64
CA VAL A 398 -15.82 12.08 -34.81
C VAL A 398 -14.91 10.89 -34.51
N LEU A 399 -14.28 10.86 -33.33
CA LEU A 399 -13.31 9.82 -32.97
C LEU A 399 -13.98 8.46 -32.68
N LYS A 400 -15.18 8.45 -32.06
CA LYS A 400 -15.91 7.21 -31.71
C LYS A 400 -16.13 6.27 -32.91
N PRO A 401 -16.65 6.73 -34.07
CA PRO A 401 -16.76 5.91 -35.27
C PRO A 401 -15.42 5.40 -35.79
N MET A 402 -14.36 6.22 -35.74
CA MET A 402 -13.03 5.85 -36.25
C MET A 402 -12.42 4.68 -35.46
N LEU A 403 -12.65 4.64 -34.15
CA LEU A 403 -12.06 3.64 -33.26
C LEU A 403 -12.88 2.34 -33.15
N LYS A 404 -13.98 2.17 -33.90
CA LYS A 404 -14.80 0.94 -33.86
C LYS A 404 -14.06 -0.33 -34.27
N GLN A 405 -12.96 -0.20 -35.01
CA GLN A 405 -12.09 -1.31 -35.44
C GLN A 405 -10.73 -1.29 -34.73
N SER A 406 -10.51 -0.34 -33.81
CA SER A 406 -9.27 -0.25 -33.06
C SER A 406 -9.06 -1.47 -32.18
N LYS A 407 -7.80 -1.82 -31.94
CA LYS A 407 -7.39 -2.90 -31.02
C LYS A 407 -6.73 -2.37 -29.75
N SER A 408 -6.80 -1.05 -29.54
CA SER A 408 -6.17 -0.36 -28.42
C SER A 408 -6.81 -0.83 -27.11
N LYS A 409 -5.98 -1.33 -26.18
CA LYS A 409 -6.46 -1.98 -24.95
C LYS A 409 -6.40 -1.06 -23.75
N ASP A 410 -5.53 -0.06 -23.79
CA ASP A 410 -5.38 0.90 -22.72
C ASP A 410 -5.26 2.34 -23.23
N ILE A 411 -5.21 3.27 -22.28
CA ILE A 411 -5.14 4.71 -22.53
C ILE A 411 -3.84 5.06 -23.28
N VAL A 412 -2.79 4.28 -23.09
CA VAL A 412 -1.49 4.47 -23.73
C VAL A 412 -1.58 4.09 -25.22
N ASP A 413 -2.15 2.93 -25.53
CA ASP A 413 -2.40 2.50 -26.90
C ASP A 413 -3.27 3.52 -27.64
N LEU A 414 -4.35 3.99 -26.99
CA LEU A 414 -5.26 4.99 -27.53
C LEU A 414 -4.54 6.32 -27.80
N TYR A 415 -3.65 6.75 -26.89
CA TYR A 415 -2.84 7.95 -27.09
C TYR A 415 -2.00 7.85 -28.37
N PHE A 416 -1.30 6.73 -28.59
CA PHE A 416 -0.48 6.55 -29.78
C PHE A 416 -1.28 6.42 -31.08
N GLU A 417 -2.49 5.87 -31.02
CA GLU A 417 -3.38 5.79 -32.19
C GLU A 417 -3.91 7.18 -32.60
N VAL A 418 -4.17 8.06 -31.63
CA VAL A 418 -4.69 9.42 -31.86
C VAL A 418 -3.57 10.44 -32.12
N LEU A 419 -2.36 10.22 -31.61
CA LEU A 419 -1.23 11.15 -31.72
C LEU A 419 -0.91 11.61 -33.16
N PRO A 420 -0.92 10.75 -34.19
CA PRO A 420 -0.72 11.18 -35.58
C PRO A 420 -1.78 12.18 -36.07
N LEU A 421 -2.94 12.21 -35.42
CA LEU A 421 -4.10 13.04 -35.72
C LEU A 421 -4.24 14.21 -34.73
N GLN A 422 -3.16 14.62 -34.08
CA GLN A 422 -3.18 15.67 -33.04
C GLN A 422 -3.80 17.01 -33.46
N GLN A 423 -3.77 17.34 -34.76
CA GLN A 423 -4.41 18.55 -35.28
C GLN A 423 -5.94 18.44 -35.32
N ALA A 424 -6.46 17.23 -35.48
CA ALA A 424 -7.89 16.95 -35.52
C ALA A 424 -8.47 16.71 -34.11
N PHE A 425 -7.66 16.18 -33.19
CA PHE A 425 -8.10 15.80 -31.83
C PHE A 425 -7.24 16.41 -30.70
N PRO A 426 -7.00 17.74 -30.69
CA PRO A 426 -6.14 18.37 -29.68
C PRO A 426 -6.71 18.24 -28.26
N THR A 427 -8.03 18.34 -28.08
CA THR A 427 -8.68 18.28 -26.77
C THR A 427 -8.62 16.87 -26.19
N ILE A 428 -8.83 15.84 -27.03
CA ILE A 428 -8.72 14.44 -26.62
C ILE A 428 -7.27 14.08 -26.27
N ILE A 429 -6.28 14.57 -27.01
CA ILE A 429 -4.87 14.34 -26.65
C ILE A 429 -4.54 14.95 -25.29
N HIS A 430 -4.95 16.20 -25.05
CA HIS A 430 -4.76 16.85 -23.74
C HIS A 430 -5.44 16.09 -22.61
N LEU A 431 -6.64 15.55 -22.86
CA LEU A 431 -7.38 14.70 -21.95
C LEU A 431 -6.63 13.40 -21.61
N LEU A 432 -6.09 12.72 -22.62
CA LEU A 432 -5.35 11.48 -22.44
C LEU A 432 -4.07 11.75 -21.63
N ILE A 433 -3.31 12.79 -21.97
CA ILE A 433 -2.10 13.21 -21.20
C ILE A 433 -2.47 13.48 -19.75
N GLY A 434 -3.55 14.23 -19.51
CA GLY A 434 -4.07 14.51 -18.19
C GLY A 434 -4.37 13.23 -17.40
N ALA A 435 -5.16 12.32 -17.98
CA ALA A 435 -5.53 11.05 -17.34
C ALA A 435 -4.31 10.20 -16.96
N MET A 436 -3.26 10.18 -17.79
CA MET A 436 -2.04 9.41 -17.55
C MET A 436 -1.12 10.05 -16.49
N THR A 437 -1.19 11.38 -16.35
CA THR A 437 -0.41 12.16 -15.36
C THR A 437 -0.93 11.95 -13.94
N ILE A 438 -2.24 11.69 -13.77
CA ILE A 438 -2.84 11.49 -12.44
C ILE A 438 -2.26 10.19 -11.82
N PRO A 439 -1.62 10.25 -10.65
CA PRO A 439 -1.07 9.07 -9.99
C PRO A 439 -2.15 8.29 -9.22
N VAL A 440 -2.12 6.95 -9.29
CA VAL A 440 -3.01 6.06 -8.51
C VAL A 440 -2.57 5.95 -7.04
N SER A 441 -1.26 5.98 -6.79
CA SER A 441 -0.70 5.85 -5.44
C SER A 441 0.52 6.76 -5.25
N SER A 442 0.78 7.15 -4.01
CA SER A 442 2.01 7.86 -3.60
C SER A 442 3.19 6.91 -3.36
N THR A 443 3.11 5.62 -3.71
CA THR A 443 4.10 4.60 -3.32
C THR A 443 5.56 4.97 -3.63
N THR A 444 5.81 5.75 -4.68
CA THR A 444 7.18 6.19 -5.00
C THR A 444 7.77 7.09 -3.92
N THR A 445 6.98 7.95 -3.24
CA THR A 445 7.45 8.69 -2.05
C THR A 445 7.79 7.72 -0.92
N GLU A 446 7.01 6.67 -0.68
CA GLU A 446 7.34 5.67 0.36
C GLU A 446 8.69 4.95 0.09
N ARG A 447 9.02 4.72 -1.19
CA ARG A 447 10.28 4.09 -1.60
C ARG A 447 11.48 5.01 -1.35
N THR A 448 11.33 6.33 -1.46
CA THR A 448 12.42 7.28 -1.20
C THR A 448 12.87 7.19 0.25
N PHE A 449 11.94 7.04 1.22
CA PHE A 449 12.28 6.88 2.63
C PHE A 449 13.06 5.60 2.94
N SER A 450 12.80 4.53 2.19
CA SER A 450 13.59 3.30 2.33
C SER A 450 15.04 3.53 1.87
N LYS A 451 15.25 4.37 0.86
CA LYS A 451 16.59 4.78 0.43
C LYS A 451 17.22 5.77 1.40
N MET A 452 16.45 6.72 1.93
CA MET A 452 16.88 7.68 2.95
C MET A 452 17.52 6.97 4.15
N LYS A 453 16.89 5.90 4.66
CA LYS A 453 17.40 5.10 5.79
C LYS A 453 18.72 4.39 5.49
N LEU A 454 19.02 4.11 4.22
CA LEU A 454 20.31 3.53 3.81
C LEU A 454 21.40 4.60 3.69
N ILE A 455 21.04 5.84 3.38
CA ILE A 455 21.99 6.95 3.20
C ILE A 455 22.29 7.61 4.55
N LYS A 456 21.26 7.92 5.34
CA LYS A 456 21.35 8.47 6.69
C LYS A 456 21.24 7.35 7.70
N THR A 457 22.39 6.80 8.06
CA THR A 457 22.54 5.80 9.11
C THR A 457 22.95 6.46 10.43
N SER A 458 22.87 5.73 11.54
CA SER A 458 23.29 6.25 12.86
C SER A 458 24.75 6.73 12.89
N ALA A 459 25.63 6.13 12.07
CA ALA A 459 27.02 6.58 11.93
C ALA A 459 27.18 7.87 11.08
N ARG A 460 26.16 8.21 10.28
CA ARG A 460 26.13 9.39 9.39
C ARG A 460 25.11 10.43 9.85
N ASN A 461 24.82 10.47 11.15
CA ASN A 461 23.73 11.26 11.71
C ASN A 461 23.97 12.78 11.69
N THR A 462 25.22 13.21 11.51
CA THR A 462 25.64 14.63 11.50
C THR A 462 25.57 15.30 10.12
N MET A 463 24.98 14.62 9.13
CA MET A 463 24.83 15.15 7.77
C MET A 463 23.73 16.21 7.69
N SER A 464 23.99 17.30 6.96
CA SER A 464 22.99 18.34 6.68
C SER A 464 21.86 17.83 5.78
N ASP A 465 20.71 18.49 5.84
CA ASP A 465 19.53 18.10 5.07
C ASP A 465 19.72 18.29 3.56
N ASP A 466 20.39 19.38 3.14
CA ASP A 466 20.75 19.58 1.73
C ASP A 466 21.56 18.41 1.20
N ARG A 467 22.60 18.00 1.94
CA ARG A 467 23.45 16.87 1.56
C ARG A 467 22.68 15.54 1.57
N LEU A 468 21.71 15.37 2.48
CA LEU A 468 20.83 14.21 2.48
C LEU A 468 19.99 14.18 1.20
N SER A 469 19.37 15.30 0.85
CA SER A 469 18.54 15.45 -0.33
C SER A 469 19.34 15.16 -1.61
N ASP A 470 20.50 15.79 -1.78
CA ASP A 470 21.37 15.63 -2.95
C ASP A 470 21.86 14.18 -3.13
N LEU A 471 22.34 13.56 -2.04
CA LEU A 471 22.77 12.16 -2.09
C LEU A 471 21.61 11.21 -2.37
N SER A 472 20.41 11.54 -1.88
CA SER A 472 19.21 10.75 -2.15
C SER A 472 18.79 10.88 -3.60
N LEU A 473 18.89 12.07 -4.19
CA LEU A 473 18.63 12.32 -5.60
C LEU A 473 19.53 11.43 -6.47
N LEU A 474 20.85 11.50 -6.26
CA LEU A 474 21.82 10.66 -6.98
C LEU A 474 21.59 9.15 -6.77
N ALA A 475 21.15 8.76 -5.57
CA ALA A 475 20.98 7.35 -5.23
C ALA A 475 19.65 6.76 -5.73
N ILE A 476 18.63 7.58 -5.94
CA ILE A 476 17.29 7.20 -6.42
C ILE A 476 17.24 7.33 -7.94
N GLU A 477 17.63 8.49 -8.49
CA GLU A 477 17.61 8.81 -9.92
C GLU A 477 18.92 8.39 -10.61
N ARG A 478 19.31 7.13 -10.44
CA ARG A 478 20.58 6.59 -10.96
C ARG A 478 20.64 6.50 -12.48
N ASP A 479 19.48 6.35 -13.09
CA ASP A 479 19.35 6.19 -14.54
C ASP A 479 19.37 7.54 -15.26
N PHE A 480 19.38 8.65 -14.51
CA PHE A 480 19.51 9.99 -15.08
C PHE A 480 20.96 10.23 -15.52
N VAL A 481 21.17 10.34 -16.84
CA VAL A 481 22.48 10.63 -17.40
C VAL A 481 22.82 12.09 -17.14
N VAL A 482 23.83 12.33 -16.31
CA VAL A 482 24.29 13.69 -16.01
C VAL A 482 25.40 14.09 -16.99
N ASP A 483 25.28 15.31 -17.51
CA ASP A 483 26.30 15.92 -18.36
C ASP A 483 27.45 16.46 -17.48
N ASN A 484 28.55 15.70 -17.45
CA ASN A 484 29.71 16.02 -16.62
C ASN A 484 30.33 17.37 -16.97
N GLU A 485 30.31 17.79 -18.23
CA GLU A 485 30.87 19.09 -18.65
C GLU A 485 30.06 20.24 -18.06
N LYS A 486 28.72 20.15 -18.11
CA LYS A 486 27.85 21.15 -17.46
C LYS A 486 28.07 21.21 -15.96
N ILE A 487 28.32 20.08 -15.30
CA ILE A 487 28.65 20.08 -13.85
C ILE A 487 29.97 20.80 -13.60
N ILE A 488 30.99 20.50 -14.41
CA ILE A 488 32.32 21.13 -14.29
C ILE A 488 32.20 22.64 -14.51
N ASP A 489 31.49 23.07 -15.55
CA ASP A 489 31.24 24.48 -15.84
C ASP A 489 30.47 25.17 -14.71
N ALA A 490 29.38 24.57 -14.23
CA ALA A 490 28.61 25.10 -13.11
C ALA A 490 29.47 25.22 -11.84
N PHE A 491 30.27 24.20 -11.53
CA PHE A 491 31.17 24.21 -10.38
C PHE A 491 32.24 25.30 -10.52
N ALA A 492 32.84 25.47 -11.71
CA ALA A 492 33.84 26.49 -11.98
C ALA A 492 33.28 27.91 -11.87
N ILE A 493 32.04 28.14 -12.33
CA ILE A 493 31.33 29.41 -12.19
C ILE A 493 31.09 29.74 -10.71
N GLN A 494 30.65 28.75 -9.93
CA GLN A 494 30.28 28.92 -8.53
C GLN A 494 31.50 29.02 -7.60
N ASN A 495 32.60 28.35 -7.96
CA ASN A 495 33.83 28.28 -7.18
C ASN A 495 35.03 28.83 -7.95
N LYS A 496 34.98 30.13 -8.28
CA LYS A 496 36.00 30.83 -9.10
C LYS A 496 37.45 30.69 -8.61
N ASN A 497 37.66 30.33 -7.33
CA ASN A 497 38.98 30.18 -6.72
C ASN A 497 39.45 28.71 -6.58
N SER A 498 38.61 27.74 -6.94
CA SER A 498 38.88 26.31 -6.77
C SER A 498 39.39 25.73 -8.07
N ARG A 499 40.72 25.61 -8.23
CA ARG A 499 41.33 24.95 -9.39
C ARG A 499 41.35 23.43 -9.18
N ILE A 500 40.44 22.71 -9.82
CA ILE A 500 40.55 21.25 -9.96
C ILE A 500 41.37 20.98 -11.22
N LEU A 501 42.63 20.58 -11.05
CA LEU A 501 43.46 20.04 -12.12
C LEU A 501 43.07 18.58 -12.33
N LEU A 502 42.24 18.30 -13.33
CA LEU A 502 42.00 16.94 -13.79
C LEU A 502 43.28 16.47 -14.55
N LYS A 503 43.91 15.41 -14.04
CA LYS A 503 45.09 14.79 -14.64
C LYS A 503 44.71 13.70 -15.62
#